data_AF-A0A2T2R410-F1
#
_entry.id   AF-A0A2T2R410-F1
#
_cell.length_a   1.000
_cell.length_b   1.000
_cell.length_c   1.000
_cell.angle_alpha   90.00
_cell.angle_beta   90.00
_cell.angle_gamma   90.00
#
_symmetry.space_group_name_H-M   'P 1'
#
loop_
_entity.id
_entity.type
_entity.pdbx_description
1 polymer ?
#
loop_
_entity_poly.entity_id
_entity_poly.type
_entity_poly.pdbx_seq_one_letter_code
_entity_poly.pdbx_strand_id
1 'polypeptide(L)'
;MEADVVAEVVGGLLTRSWWDHEGAAHPLEAHSGVVVVAPYNAQVAEIRAALRRHSLPDEVRVGTVDRFQGQEAAAVVISMAASTPDDVPRGIEFLYDLNRLNVAVSRAKALSVLVASPGLLEASCRTVRQMWLVNALCRYVEQAEPARRPGAAAENAVRHGT
;
A
#
# COMPACT_ATOMS: atom_id res chain seq x y z
N MET A 1 -2.70 13.39 -1.60
CA MET A 1 -3.05 12.67 -0.36
C MET A 1 -2.59 11.21 -0.50
N GLU A 2 -2.47 10.42 0.58
CA GLU A 2 -2.01 9.01 0.48
C GLU A 2 -2.86 8.18 -0.51
N ALA A 3 -4.19 8.38 -0.52
CA ALA A 3 -5.10 7.72 -1.45
C ALA A 3 -4.81 8.02 -2.93
N ASP A 4 -4.33 9.22 -3.26
CA ASP A 4 -3.96 9.57 -4.64
C ASP A 4 -2.66 8.85 -5.05
N VAL A 5 -1.70 8.74 -4.12
CA VAL A 5 -0.47 7.95 -4.36
C VAL A 5 -0.82 6.49 -4.61
N VAL A 6 -1.74 5.93 -3.82
CA VAL A 6 -2.26 4.58 -4.04
C VAL A 6 -2.88 4.45 -5.43
N ALA A 7 -3.70 5.42 -5.86
CA ALA A 7 -4.30 5.40 -7.19
C ALA A 7 -3.26 5.47 -8.31
N GLU A 8 -2.24 6.32 -8.19
CA GLU A 8 -1.13 6.41 -9.15
C GLU A 8 -0.35 5.09 -9.24
N VAL A 9 -0.07 4.45 -8.09
CA VAL A 9 0.59 3.13 -8.04
C VAL A 9 -0.27 2.08 -8.74
N VAL A 10 -1.56 2.00 -8.41
CA VAL A 10 -2.49 1.06 -9.05
C VAL A 10 -2.56 1.30 -10.55
N GLY A 11 -2.70 2.56 -10.98
CA GLY A 11 -2.72 2.91 -12.41
C GLY A 11 -1.45 2.45 -13.13
N GLY A 12 -0.28 2.67 -12.52
CA GLY A 12 0.99 2.20 -13.06
C GLY A 12 1.14 0.67 -13.10
N LEU A 13 0.51 -0.05 -12.16
CA LEU A 13 0.49 -1.51 -12.16
C LEU A 13 -0.41 -2.07 -13.26
N LEU A 14 -1.59 -1.48 -13.48
CA LEU A 14 -2.55 -1.94 -14.50
C LEU A 14 -2.03 -1.81 -15.94
N THR A 15 -0.93 -1.10 -16.18
CA THR A 15 -0.24 -1.05 -17.49
C THR A 15 0.86 -2.11 -17.64
N ARG A 16 1.00 -3.05 -16.71
CA ARG A 16 2.11 -4.01 -16.66
C ARG A 16 1.59 -5.44 -16.73
N SER A 17 2.53 -6.35 -16.96
CA SER A 17 2.32 -7.79 -16.86
C SER A 17 3.17 -8.35 -15.70
N TRP A 18 2.77 -9.50 -15.20
CA TRP A 18 3.51 -10.27 -14.22
C TRP A 18 3.70 -11.71 -14.71
N TRP A 19 4.67 -12.41 -14.15
CA TRP A 19 4.92 -13.82 -14.45
C TRP A 19 4.43 -14.67 -13.28
N ASP A 20 3.64 -15.69 -13.59
CA ASP A 20 3.22 -16.67 -12.60
C ASP A 20 4.32 -17.70 -12.30
N HIS A 21 4.02 -18.66 -11.42
CA HIS A 21 4.99 -19.70 -11.04
C HIS A 21 5.29 -20.69 -12.19
N GLU A 22 4.46 -20.72 -13.23
CA GLU A 22 4.64 -21.54 -14.43
C GLU A 22 5.48 -20.82 -15.49
N GLY A 23 5.83 -19.55 -15.24
CA GLY A 23 6.59 -18.70 -16.16
C GLY A 23 5.73 -18.07 -17.25
N ALA A 24 4.39 -18.17 -17.17
CA ALA A 24 3.48 -17.54 -18.10
C ALA A 24 3.28 -16.06 -17.74
N ALA A 25 3.30 -15.20 -18.76
CA ALA A 25 3.08 -13.77 -18.59
C ALA A 25 1.58 -13.44 -18.66
N HIS A 26 1.08 -12.74 -17.64
CA HIS A 26 -0.32 -12.32 -17.54
C HIS A 26 -0.41 -10.81 -17.34
N PRO A 27 -1.38 -10.12 -17.95
CA PRO A 27 -1.65 -8.72 -17.62
C PRO A 27 -2.06 -8.57 -16.15
N LEU A 28 -1.73 -7.45 -15.53
CA LEU A 28 -2.25 -7.08 -14.22
C LEU A 28 -3.66 -6.51 -14.38
N GLU A 29 -4.67 -7.39 -14.40
CA GLU A 29 -6.06 -7.01 -14.55
C GLU A 29 -6.63 -6.39 -13.27
N ALA A 30 -7.55 -5.43 -13.40
CA ALA A 30 -8.14 -4.73 -12.26
C ALA A 30 -8.87 -5.66 -11.27
N HIS A 31 -9.63 -6.62 -11.79
CA HIS A 31 -10.50 -7.48 -10.97
C HIS A 31 -9.76 -8.61 -10.24
N SER A 32 -8.59 -9.03 -10.75
CA SER A 32 -7.88 -10.23 -10.29
C SER A 32 -6.41 -9.97 -9.95
N GLY A 33 -5.73 -9.11 -10.70
CA GLY A 33 -4.29 -8.87 -10.63
C GLY A 33 -3.84 -7.97 -9.48
N VAL A 34 -4.68 -7.02 -9.04
CA VAL A 34 -4.31 -6.05 -8.00
C VAL A 34 -5.32 -6.04 -6.85
N VAL A 35 -4.81 -6.06 -5.61
CA VAL A 35 -5.58 -5.84 -4.39
C VAL A 35 -5.01 -4.65 -3.63
N VAL A 36 -5.87 -3.80 -3.11
CA VAL A 36 -5.51 -2.69 -2.22
C VAL A 36 -6.08 -2.94 -0.84
N VAL A 37 -5.22 -2.90 0.18
CA VAL A 37 -5.60 -3.07 1.57
C VAL A 37 -5.34 -1.81 2.38
N ALA A 38 -6.26 -1.49 3.28
CA ALA A 38 -6.12 -0.38 4.22
C ALA A 38 -6.66 -0.75 5.62
N PRO A 39 -6.13 -0.16 6.71
CA PRO A 39 -6.54 -0.49 8.07
C PRO A 39 -7.96 0.00 8.43
N TYR A 40 -8.47 1.04 7.75
CA TYR A 40 -9.74 1.69 8.09
C TYR A 40 -10.71 1.75 6.91
N ASN A 41 -12.00 1.57 7.19
CA ASN A 41 -13.05 1.70 6.17
C ASN A 41 -13.14 3.14 5.59
N ALA A 42 -12.82 4.17 6.38
CA ALA A 42 -12.71 5.55 5.90
C ALA A 42 -11.63 5.65 4.81
N GLN A 43 -10.44 5.09 5.05
CA GLN A 43 -9.38 5.05 4.05
C GLN A 43 -9.79 4.23 2.81
N VAL A 44 -10.50 3.12 2.98
CA VAL A 44 -11.05 2.35 1.85
C VAL A 44 -11.98 3.22 0.99
N ALA A 45 -12.84 4.03 1.60
CA ALA A 45 -13.71 4.95 0.88
C ALA A 45 -12.91 6.02 0.13
N GLU A 46 -11.90 6.60 0.76
CA GLU A 46 -11.01 7.60 0.15
C GLU A 46 -10.21 7.04 -1.02
N ILE A 47 -9.66 5.83 -0.88
CA ILE A 47 -8.96 5.14 -1.97
C ILE A 47 -9.93 4.89 -3.13
N ARG A 48 -11.14 4.40 -2.87
CA ARG A 48 -12.14 4.21 -3.95
C ARG A 48 -12.50 5.53 -4.64
N ALA A 49 -12.62 6.61 -3.90
CA ALA A 49 -12.83 7.93 -4.48
C ALA A 49 -11.62 8.37 -5.33
N ALA A 50 -10.40 8.13 -4.87
CA ALA A 50 -9.17 8.43 -5.61
C ALA A 50 -9.07 7.62 -6.91
N LEU A 51 -9.32 6.31 -6.87
CA LEU A 51 -9.34 5.46 -8.07
C LEU A 51 -10.29 6.01 -9.13
N ARG A 52 -11.50 6.42 -8.74
CA ARG A 52 -12.46 7.07 -9.66
C ARG A 52 -11.96 8.41 -10.20
N ARG A 53 -11.36 9.26 -9.36
CA ARG A 53 -10.77 10.54 -9.81
C ARG A 53 -9.66 10.33 -10.85
N HIS A 54 -8.91 9.24 -10.73
CA HIS A 54 -7.87 8.84 -11.69
C HIS A 54 -8.41 8.01 -12.87
N SER A 55 -9.74 7.90 -13.02
CA SER A 55 -10.40 7.13 -14.09
C SER A 55 -9.97 5.66 -14.16
N LEU A 56 -9.67 5.07 -12.99
CA LEU A 56 -9.34 3.65 -12.89
C LEU A 56 -10.59 2.79 -12.72
N PRO A 57 -10.56 1.50 -13.13
CA PRO A 57 -11.72 0.62 -13.08
C PRO A 57 -12.23 0.39 -11.65
N ASP A 58 -13.56 0.39 -11.46
CA ASP A 58 -14.19 0.18 -10.14
C ASP A 58 -14.01 -1.27 -9.64
N GLU A 59 -13.64 -2.19 -10.53
CA GLU A 59 -13.37 -3.61 -10.26
C GLU A 59 -12.09 -3.82 -9.43
N VAL A 60 -11.24 -2.79 -9.28
CA VAL A 60 -10.09 -2.87 -8.38
C VAL A 60 -10.56 -3.23 -6.97
N ARG A 61 -10.02 -4.34 -6.46
CA ARG A 61 -10.40 -4.86 -5.15
C ARG A 61 -9.77 -4.01 -4.05
N VAL A 62 -10.59 -3.19 -3.38
CA VAL A 62 -10.18 -2.37 -2.22
C VAL A 62 -10.95 -2.77 -0.96
N GLY A 63 -10.26 -2.99 0.15
CA GLY A 63 -10.88 -3.39 1.41
C GLY A 63 -9.94 -3.37 2.61
N THR A 64 -10.45 -3.79 3.77
CA THR A 64 -9.61 -4.00 4.95
C THR A 64 -8.92 -5.35 4.91
N VAL A 65 -7.80 -5.50 5.63
CA VAL A 65 -7.02 -6.75 5.67
C VAL A 65 -7.90 -7.96 6.00
N ASP A 66 -8.85 -7.81 6.93
CA ASP A 66 -9.74 -8.90 7.36
C ASP A 66 -10.64 -9.42 6.22
N ARG A 67 -10.96 -8.60 5.20
CA ARG A 67 -11.81 -9.01 4.07
C ARG A 67 -11.08 -9.85 3.03
N PHE A 68 -9.75 -9.90 3.07
CA PHE A 68 -8.92 -10.59 2.08
C PHE A 68 -8.24 -11.84 2.64
N GLN A 69 -8.73 -12.39 3.76
CA GLN A 69 -8.24 -13.69 4.23
C GLN A 69 -8.49 -14.76 3.17
N GLY A 70 -7.42 -15.44 2.76
CA GLY A 70 -7.48 -16.49 1.73
C GLY A 70 -7.59 -16.01 0.28
N GLN A 71 -7.57 -14.70 0.02
CA GLN A 71 -7.57 -14.15 -1.34
C GLN A 71 -6.21 -13.57 -1.70
N GLU A 72 -5.62 -14.06 -2.79
CA GLU A 72 -4.33 -13.59 -3.30
C GLU A 72 -4.51 -12.73 -4.56
N ALA A 73 -3.45 -11.99 -4.90
CA ALA A 73 -3.34 -11.21 -6.12
C ALA A 73 -1.88 -11.21 -6.60
N ALA A 74 -1.66 -10.89 -7.87
CA ALA A 74 -0.31 -10.74 -8.39
C ALA A 74 0.45 -9.62 -7.66
N ALA A 75 -0.22 -8.49 -7.47
CA ALA A 75 0.29 -7.36 -6.70
C ALA A 75 -0.68 -6.96 -5.57
N VAL A 76 -0.11 -6.62 -4.41
CA VAL A 76 -0.84 -6.04 -3.28
C VAL A 76 -0.29 -4.65 -2.99
N VAL A 77 -1.18 -3.67 -2.83
CA VAL A 77 -0.86 -2.30 -2.39
C VAL A 77 -1.39 -2.12 -0.97
N ILE A 78 -0.52 -1.82 -0.03
CA ILE A 78 -0.81 -1.64 1.39
C ILE A 78 -0.77 -0.15 1.71
N SER A 79 -1.89 0.41 2.15
CA SER A 79 -1.99 1.80 2.62
C SER A 79 -1.99 1.82 4.15
N MET A 80 -1.11 2.61 4.77
CA MET A 80 -1.04 2.75 6.23
C MET A 80 -2.03 3.78 6.78
N ALA A 81 -2.51 4.70 5.95
CA ALA A 81 -3.58 5.66 6.27
C ALA A 81 -3.28 6.61 7.45
N ALA A 82 -2.02 6.77 7.83
CA ALA A 82 -1.60 7.61 8.94
C ALA A 82 -0.30 8.34 8.59
N SER A 83 -0.23 9.62 8.94
CA SER A 83 0.96 10.44 8.71
C SER A 83 1.93 10.34 9.88
N THR A 84 1.39 10.33 11.10
CA THR A 84 2.16 10.11 12.32
C THR A 84 1.51 9.03 13.20
N PRO A 85 2.27 8.41 14.12
CA PRO A 85 1.74 7.44 15.08
C PRO A 85 0.73 8.04 16.08
N ASP A 86 0.79 9.36 16.31
CA ASP A 86 -0.15 10.08 17.17
C ASP A 86 -1.52 10.27 16.51
N ASP A 87 -1.60 10.20 15.17
CA ASP A 87 -2.84 10.33 14.41
C ASP A 87 -3.67 9.03 14.37
N VAL A 88 -3.23 7.97 15.04
CA VAL A 88 -3.77 6.62 14.88
C VAL A 88 -5.03 6.43 15.75
N PRO A 89 -6.26 6.43 15.18
CA PRO A 89 -7.50 6.53 15.96
C PRO A 89 -7.77 5.32 16.86
N ARG A 90 -7.13 4.18 16.56
CA ARG A 90 -7.25 2.91 17.30
C ARG A 90 -5.97 2.54 18.05
N GLY A 91 -5.04 3.49 18.16
CA GLY A 91 -3.73 3.31 18.79
C GLY A 91 -2.73 2.55 17.93
N ILE A 92 -1.47 2.69 18.30
CA ILE A 92 -0.30 2.11 17.61
C ILE A 92 -0.43 0.60 17.42
N GLU A 93 -0.97 -0.12 18.40
CA GLU A 93 -1.02 -1.58 18.33
C GLU A 93 -1.97 -2.10 17.24
N PHE A 94 -2.99 -1.32 16.87
CA PHE A 94 -3.89 -1.67 15.79
C PHE A 94 -3.26 -1.45 14.41
N LEU A 95 -2.58 -0.31 14.22
CA LEU A 95 -1.96 0.02 12.93
C LEU A 95 -0.76 -0.88 12.62
N TYR A 96 0.05 -1.16 13.63
CA TYR A 96 1.26 -1.96 13.51
C TYR A 96 1.03 -3.45 13.86
N ASP A 97 -0.22 -3.92 13.79
CA ASP A 97 -0.54 -5.31 14.06
C ASP A 97 0.21 -6.25 13.09
N LEU A 98 1.07 -7.10 13.65
CA LEU A 98 1.92 -8.01 12.88
C LEU A 98 1.11 -9.02 12.08
N ASN A 99 -0.02 -9.50 12.60
CA ASN A 99 -0.84 -10.46 11.89
C ASN A 99 -1.45 -9.80 10.64
N ARG A 100 -1.89 -8.54 10.76
CA ARG A 100 -2.43 -7.77 9.64
C ARG A 100 -1.37 -7.49 8.59
N LEU A 101 -0.16 -7.05 9.00
CA LEU A 101 0.93 -6.81 8.06
C LEU A 101 1.33 -8.12 7.35
N ASN A 102 1.52 -9.21 8.10
CA ASN A 102 1.88 -10.51 7.54
C ASN A 102 0.81 -11.03 6.56
N VAL A 103 -0.47 -10.91 6.91
CA VAL A 103 -1.57 -11.30 6.02
C VAL A 103 -1.53 -10.46 4.75
N ALA A 104 -1.41 -9.14 4.87
CA ALA A 104 -1.36 -8.23 3.73
C ALA A 104 -0.19 -8.55 2.78
N VAL A 105 1.03 -8.69 3.31
CA VAL A 105 2.23 -8.99 2.53
C VAL A 105 2.13 -10.38 1.88
N SER A 106 1.69 -11.39 2.61
CA SER A 106 1.54 -12.76 2.08
C SER A 106 0.43 -12.93 1.04
N ARG A 107 -0.43 -11.92 0.81
CA ARG A 107 -1.43 -11.97 -0.27
C ARG A 107 -0.82 -11.69 -1.65
N ALA A 108 0.40 -11.12 -1.71
CA ALA A 108 1.09 -10.84 -2.95
C ALA A 108 1.80 -12.09 -3.48
N LYS A 109 1.49 -12.47 -4.73
CA LYS A 109 2.19 -13.55 -5.43
C LYS A 109 3.54 -13.10 -6.01
N ALA A 110 3.62 -11.85 -6.45
CA ALA A 110 4.81 -11.32 -7.12
C ALA A 110 5.31 -10.00 -6.51
N LEU A 111 4.41 -9.11 -6.09
CA LEU A 111 4.81 -7.77 -5.62
C LEU A 111 3.95 -7.26 -4.45
N SER A 112 4.58 -6.81 -3.37
CA SER A 112 3.94 -6.09 -2.28
C SER A 112 4.46 -4.65 -2.24
N VAL A 113 3.57 -3.67 -2.40
CA VAL A 113 3.89 -2.24 -2.36
C VAL A 113 3.31 -1.64 -1.09
N LEU A 114 4.16 -1.00 -0.28
CA LEU A 114 3.75 -0.28 0.91
C LEU A 114 3.72 1.23 0.62
N VAL A 115 2.58 1.87 0.89
CA VAL A 115 2.42 3.31 0.87
C VAL A 115 2.24 3.77 2.32
N ALA A 116 3.24 4.51 2.82
CA ALA A 116 3.32 4.95 4.20
C ALA A 116 4.04 6.30 4.31
N SER A 117 3.68 7.07 5.35
CA SER A 117 4.47 8.24 5.74
C SER A 117 5.76 7.81 6.44
N PRO A 118 6.92 8.42 6.13
CA PRO A 118 8.16 8.19 6.87
C PRO A 118 8.04 8.45 8.38
N GLY A 119 7.15 9.36 8.80
CA GLY A 119 6.89 9.65 10.22
C GLY A 119 6.37 8.44 11.00
N LEU A 120 5.81 7.43 10.32
CA LEU A 120 5.42 6.16 10.95
C LEU A 120 6.63 5.30 11.40
N LEU A 121 7.84 5.60 10.92
CA LEU A 121 9.06 4.91 11.35
C LEU A 121 9.62 5.49 12.66
N GLU A 122 9.15 6.67 13.06
CA GLU A 122 9.65 7.44 14.21
C GLU A 122 8.76 7.29 15.45
N ALA A 123 8.02 6.18 15.56
CA ALA A 123 7.03 6.01 16.60
C ALA A 123 7.63 5.88 18.01
N SER A 124 7.16 6.74 18.91
CA SER A 124 7.50 6.68 20.33
C SER A 124 6.87 5.46 20.99
N CYS A 125 7.69 4.48 21.34
CA CYS A 125 7.25 3.24 21.99
C CYS A 125 7.36 3.36 23.51
N ARG A 126 6.26 3.07 24.24
CA ARG A 126 6.23 3.05 25.71
C ARG A 126 6.35 1.65 26.30
N THR A 127 6.27 0.62 25.47
CA THR A 127 6.39 -0.78 25.89
C THR A 127 7.28 -1.55 24.93
N VAL A 128 7.89 -2.65 25.40
CA VAL A 128 8.65 -3.58 24.56
C VAL A 128 7.77 -4.11 23.43
N ARG A 129 6.50 -4.43 23.71
CA ARG A 129 5.56 -4.88 22.67
C ARG A 129 5.44 -3.86 21.54
N GLN A 130 5.26 -2.57 21.85
CA GLN A 130 5.18 -1.52 20.83
C GLN A 130 6.48 -1.43 20.01
N MET A 131 7.64 -1.55 20.65
CA MET A 131 8.93 -1.58 19.94
C MET A 131 8.98 -2.72 18.92
N TRP A 132 8.51 -3.91 19.29
CA TRP A 132 8.44 -5.06 18.37
C TRP A 132 7.52 -4.81 17.18
N LEU A 133 6.34 -4.24 17.42
CA LEU A 133 5.36 -3.93 16.35
C LEU A 133 5.92 -2.90 15.37
N VAL A 134 6.50 -1.80 15.88
CA VAL A 134 7.09 -0.74 15.05
C VAL A 134 8.32 -1.24 14.30
N ASN A 135 9.19 -2.01 14.97
CA ASN A 135 10.39 -2.57 14.35
C ASN A 135 10.06 -3.47 13.16
N ALA A 136 8.93 -4.18 13.16
CA ALA A 136 8.54 -4.97 11.99
C ALA A 136 8.28 -4.10 10.75
N LEU A 137 7.64 -2.94 10.92
CA LEU A 137 7.47 -1.98 9.82
C LEU A 137 8.83 -1.42 9.37
N CYS A 138 9.69 -1.04 10.32
CA CYS A 138 11.04 -0.55 10.00
C CYS A 138 11.84 -1.60 9.22
N ARG A 139 11.82 -2.86 9.66
CA ARG A 139 12.48 -3.97 8.98
C ARG A 139 11.92 -4.23 7.58
N TYR A 140 10.61 -4.13 7.42
CA TYR A 140 9.99 -4.20 6.09
C TYR A 140 10.53 -3.11 5.17
N VAL A 141 10.60 -1.86 5.65
CA VAL A 141 11.11 -0.73 4.85
C VAL A 141 12.60 -0.86 4.56
N GLU A 142 13.42 -1.33 5.51
CA GLU A 142 14.85 -1.59 5.30
C GLU A 142 15.12 -2.63 4.20
N GLN A 143 14.22 -3.60 4.04
CA GLN A 143 14.33 -4.65 3.03
C GLN A 143 13.68 -4.28 1.69
N ALA A 144 12.80 -3.28 1.69
CA ALA A 144 12.08 -2.84 0.50
C ALA A 144 12.96 -1.94 -0.37
N GLU A 145 12.76 -2.02 -1.68
CA GLU A 145 13.34 -1.04 -2.60
C GLU A 145 12.45 0.22 -2.67
N PRO A 146 13.02 1.43 -2.55
CA PRO A 146 12.25 2.66 -2.73
C PRO A 146 11.64 2.74 -4.13
N ALA A 147 10.32 2.69 -4.20
CA ALA A 147 9.60 2.83 -5.46
C ALA A 147 9.60 4.30 -5.92
N ARG A 148 10.01 4.55 -7.17
CA ARG A 148 9.86 5.88 -7.77
C ARG A 148 8.37 6.13 -8.03
N ARG A 149 7.83 7.20 -7.44
CA ARG A 149 6.43 7.61 -7.66
C ARG A 149 6.18 7.86 -9.16
N PRO A 150 5.20 7.18 -9.79
CA PRO A 150 4.82 7.47 -11.16
C PRO A 150 4.38 8.94 -11.27
N GLY A 151 5.05 9.73 -12.12
CA GLY A 151 4.73 11.16 -12.34
C GLY A 151 5.67 12.19 -11.69
N ALA A 152 6.50 11.82 -10.71
CA ALA A 152 7.41 12.78 -10.04
C ALA A 152 8.52 13.36 -10.97
N ALA A 153 8.72 12.77 -12.16
CA ALA A 153 9.63 13.32 -13.16
C ALA A 153 9.11 14.62 -13.81
N ALA A 154 7.79 14.86 -13.83
CA ALA A 154 7.21 16.04 -14.46
C ALA A 154 7.31 17.31 -13.58
N GLU A 155 7.31 17.18 -12.25
CA GLU A 155 7.35 18.33 -11.33
C GLU A 155 8.74 18.99 -11.24
N ASN A 156 9.82 18.24 -11.46
CA ASN A 156 11.19 18.80 -11.45
C ASN A 156 11.55 19.56 -12.73
N ALA A 157 10.85 19.32 -13.85
CA ALA A 157 11.08 20.05 -15.10
C ALA A 157 10.49 21.48 -15.08
N VAL A 158 9.48 21.73 -14.24
CA VAL A 158 8.81 23.04 -14.15
C VAL A 158 9.58 24.02 -13.24
N ARG A 159 10.40 23.53 -12.30
CA ARG A 159 11.10 24.39 -11.33
C ARG A 159 12.45 24.96 -11.78
N HIS A 160 12.97 24.55 -12.94
CA HIS A 160 14.26 25.02 -13.48
C HIS A 160 14.11 25.86 -14.77
N GLY A 161 12.89 26.27 -15.10
CA GLY A 161 12.58 27.11 -16.25
C GLY A 161 11.86 28.39 -15.84
N THR A 162 12.55 29.28 -15.12
CA THR A 162 12.19 30.70 -14.98
C THR A 162 13.43 31.49 -14.57
#